data_AF-A0A8T6X340-F1
#
_entry.id   AF-A0A8T6X340-F1
#
_cell.length_a   1.000
_cell.length_b   1.000
_cell.length_c   1.000
_cell.angle_alpha   90.00
_cell.angle_beta   90.00
_cell.angle_gamma   90.00
#
_symmetry.space_group_name_H-M   'P 1'
#
loop_
_entity.id
_entity.type
_entity.pdbx_description
1 polymer ?
#
loop_
_entity_poly.entity_id
_entity_poly.type
_entity_poly.pdbx_seq_one_letter_code
_entity_poly.pdbx_strand_id
1 'polypeptide(L)' 'MDDRVERSTIRALSSTLMAARLVELSTSPSMSWLYFQTPWGSAISSSAIFQLEATDTDLHSDSPMTSSSTLMSGSM' A
#
# COMPACT_ATOMS: atom_id res chain seq x y z
N MET A 1 6.14 23.71 3.27
CA MET A 1 5.49 23.28 2.02
C MET A 1 4.45 24.34 1.68
N ASP A 2 4.33 24.78 0.43
CA ASP A 2 3.39 25.84 0.05
C ASP A 2 1.97 25.26 -0.16
N ASP A 3 0.96 25.79 0.55
CA ASP A 3 -0.43 25.31 0.49
C ASP A 3 -1.03 25.32 -0.94
N ARG A 4 -0.45 26.12 -1.84
CA ARG A 4 -0.84 26.14 -3.25
C ARG A 4 -0.32 24.91 -4.00
N VAL A 5 0.93 24.52 -3.71
CA VAL A 5 1.55 23.35 -4.31
C VAL A 5 0.80 22.09 -3.88
N GLU A 6 0.49 21.96 -2.59
CA GLU A 6 -0.26 20.82 -2.06
C GLU A 6 -1.65 20.67 -2.72
N ARG A 7 -2.43 21.75 -2.79
CA ARG A 7 -3.75 21.74 -3.45
C ARG A 7 -3.66 21.43 -4.94
N SER A 8 -2.61 21.89 -5.63
CA SER A 8 -2.41 21.58 -7.04
C SER A 8 -2.10 20.11 -7.26
N THR A 9 -1.27 19.52 -6.40
CA THR A 9 -0.90 18.10 -6.42
C THR A 9 -2.11 17.22 -6.14
N ILE A 10 -2.92 17.56 -5.13
CA ILE A 10 -4.13 16.81 -4.80
C ILE A 10 -5.10 16.81 -5.98
N ARG A 11 -5.33 17.96 -6.63
CA ARG A 11 -6.20 18.01 -7.82
C ARG A 11 -5.66 17.19 -9.00
N ALA A 12 -4.36 17.27 -9.26
CA ALA A 12 -3.73 16.50 -10.33
C ALA A 12 -3.88 15.00 -10.07
N LEU A 13 -3.62 14.56 -8.84
CA LEU A 13 -3.80 13.16 -8.44
C LEU A 13 -5.25 12.71 -8.57
N SER A 14 -6.20 13.47 -8.02
CA SER A 14 -7.63 13.17 -8.15
C SER A 14 -8.08 13.05 -9.60
N SER A 15 -7.60 13.94 -10.48
CA SER A 15 -7.89 13.89 -11.92
C SER A 15 -7.40 12.59 -12.56
N THR A 16 -6.17 12.17 -12.23
CA THR A 16 -5.59 10.92 -12.74
C THR A 16 -6.38 9.70 -12.25
N LEU A 17 -6.75 9.66 -10.98
CA LEU A 17 -7.50 8.55 -10.40
C LEU A 17 -8.92 8.44 -11.01
N MET A 18 -9.56 9.57 -11.30
CA MET A 18 -10.85 9.59 -12.00
C MET A 18 -10.71 9.12 -13.46
N ALA A 19 -9.67 9.57 -14.18
CA ALA A 19 -9.40 9.15 -15.55
C ALA A 19 -9.14 7.63 -15.63
N ALA A 20 -8.48 7.07 -14.61
CA ALA A 20 -8.24 5.64 -14.46
C ALA A 20 -9.46 4.85 -13.92
N ARG A 21 -10.61 5.51 -13.68
CA ARG A 21 -11.84 4.90 -13.11
C ARG A 21 -11.64 4.22 -11.75
N LEU A 22 -10.66 4.68 -10.98
CA LEU A 22 -10.37 4.16 -9.64
C LEU A 22 -11.21 4.84 -8.56
N VAL A 23 -11.59 6.09 -8.81
CA VAL A 23 -12.49 6.85 -7.95
C VAL A 23 -13.55 7.56 -8.77
N GLU A 24 -14.69 7.79 -8.16
CA GLU A 24 -15.80 8.56 -8.70
C GLU A 24 -16.05 9.79 -7.83
N LEU A 25 -16.37 10.90 -8.49
CA LEU A 25 -16.72 12.14 -7.82
C LEU A 25 -18.23 12.20 -7.62
N SER A 26 -18.66 12.44 -6.39
CA SER A 26 -20.06 12.73 -6.05
C SER A 26 -20.17 14.11 -5.45
N THR A 27 -21.24 14.81 -5.80
CA THR A 27 -21.57 16.14 -5.26
C THR A 27 -22.48 15.97 -4.04
N SER A 28 -22.00 16.40 -2.87
CA SER A 28 -22.85 16.52 -1.68
C SER A 28 -23.70 17.80 -1.76
N PRO A 29 -24.94 17.81 -1.23
CA PRO A 29 -25.75 19.01 -1.09
C PRO A 29 -25.06 20.13 -0.28
N SER A 30 -24.02 19.81 0.49
CA SER A 30 -23.19 20.77 1.23
C SER A 30 -22.02 21.38 0.43
N MET A 31 -22.03 21.29 -0.91
CA MET A 31 -20.96 21.80 -1.80
C MET A 31 -19.57 21.19 -1.57
N SER A 32 -19.45 20.09 -0.83
CA SER A 32 -18.21 19.31 -0.76
C SER A 32 -18.15 18.29 -1.89
N TRP A 33 -16.98 18.21 -2.50
CA TRP A 33 -16.62 17.20 -3.49
C TRP A 33 -16.18 15.95 -2.73
N LEU A 34 -16.90 14.85 -2.89
CA LEU A 34 -16.61 13.58 -2.23
C LEU A 34 -16.09 12.58 -3.26
N TYR A 35 -14.94 11.97 -2.98
CA TYR A 35 -14.40 10.89 -3.79
C TYR A 35 -14.83 9.55 -3.20
N PHE A 36 -15.46 8.72 -4.02
CA PHE A 36 -15.83 7.35 -3.68
C PHE A 36 -14.95 6.39 -4.47
N GLN A 37 -14.44 5.37 -3.79
CA GLN A 37 -13.64 4.33 -4.44
C GLN A 37 -14.57 3.43 -5.26
N THR A 38 -14.21 3.17 -6.51
CA THR A 38 -14.93 2.22 -7.35
C THR A 38 -14.60 0.79 -6.93
N PRO A 39 -15.41 -0.22 -7.33
CA PRO A 39 -15.04 -1.62 -7.11
C PRO A 39 -13.65 -1.97 -7.68
N TRP A 40 -13.30 -1.39 -8.83
CA TRP A 40 -11.99 -1.58 -9.46
C TRP A 40 -10.86 -0.91 -8.66
N GLY A 41 -11.08 0.32 -8.20
CA GLY A 41 -10.15 1.01 -7.31
C GLY A 41 -9.92 0.25 -6.01
N SER A 42 -10.97 -0.35 -5.44
CA SER A 42 -10.88 -1.16 -4.23
C SER A 42 -10.02 -2.41 -4.44
N ALA A 43 -10.26 -3.15 -5.53
CA ALA A 43 -9.48 -4.34 -5.86
C ALA A 43 -7.98 -4.04 -6.04
N ILE A 44 -7.63 -2.91 -6.67
CA ILE A 44 -6.24 -2.49 -6.84
C ILE A 44 -5.60 -2.16 -5.49
N SER A 45 -6.28 -1.41 -4.61
CA SER A 45 -5.77 -1.11 -3.27
C SER A 45 -5.53 -2.39 -2.46
N SER A 46 -6.48 -3.32 -2.46
CA SER A 46 -6.32 -4.60 -1.77
C SER A 46 -5.15 -5.42 -2.33
N SER A 47 -4.97 -5.43 -3.65
CA SER A 47 -3.85 -6.14 -4.30
C SER A 47 -2.49 -5.51 -3.96
N ALA A 48 -2.43 -4.18 -3.91
CA ALA A 48 -1.22 -3.45 -3.53
C ALA A 48 -0.83 -3.71 -2.08
N ILE A 49 -1.81 -3.75 -1.17
CA ILE A 49 -1.58 -4.08 0.26
C ILE A 49 -1.04 -5.51 0.38
N PHE A 50 -1.65 -6.48 -0.31
CA PHE A 50 -1.20 -7.87 -0.26
C PHE A 50 0.24 -8.05 -0.78
N GLN A 51 0.61 -7.33 -1.85
CA GLN A 51 2.00 -7.35 -2.35
C GLN A 51 2.99 -6.71 -1.37
N LEU A 52 2.56 -5.67 -0.65
CA LEU A 52 3.37 -5.01 0.37
C LEU A 52 3.64 -5.96 1.55
N GLU A 53 2.60 -6.66 2.03
CA GLU A 53 2.69 -7.67 3.08
C GLU A 53 3.58 -8.85 2.67
N ALA A 54 3.45 -9.30 1.41
CA ALA A 54 4.32 -10.35 0.87
C ALA A 54 5.80 -9.91 0.85
N THR A 55 6.06 -8.66 0.46
CA THR A 55 7.43 -8.10 0.44
C THR A 55 8.01 -7.97 1.85
N ASP A 56 7.20 -7.56 2.83
CA ASP A 56 7.62 -7.46 4.24
C ASP A 56 7.90 -8.83 4.88
N THR A 57 7.13 -9.86 4.47
CA THR A 57 7.31 -11.24 4.94
C THR A 57 8.60 -11.87 4.38
N ASP A 58 8.94 -11.58 3.12
CA ASP A 58 10.21 -12.03 2.53
C ASP A 58 11.43 -11.38 3.23
N LEU A 59 11.32 -10.10 3.61
CA LEU A 59 12.38 -9.40 4.35
C LEU A 59 12.58 -9.92 5.78
N HIS A 60 11.55 -10.47 6.42
CA HIS A 60 11.62 -11.02 7.78
C HIS A 60 11.99 -12.52 7.83
N SER A 61 11.92 -13.24 6.72
CA SER A 61 12.20 -14.68 6.66
C SER A 61 13.71 -15.03 6.61
N ASP A 62 14.57 -14.02 6.44
CA ASP A 62 16.03 -14.17 6.30
C ASP A 62 16.81 -13.98 7.61
N SER A 63 16.20 -14.25 8.78
CA SER A 63 17.00 -14.45 10.00
C SER A 63 17.53 -15.88 10.04
N PRO A 64 18.84 -16.13 9.82
CA PRO A 64 19.39 -17.47 9.93
C PRO A 64 19.25 -17.93 11.38
N MET A 65 18.40 -18.92 11.58
CA MET A 65 18.32 -19.67 12.83
C MET A 65 19.67 -20.38 12.98
N THR A 66 20.59 -19.78 13.73
CA THR A 66 21.87 -20.39 14.06
C THR A 66 21.61 -21.60 14.93
N SER A 67 21.42 -22.77 14.31
CA SER A 67 21.45 -24.05 15.01
C SER A 67 22.88 -24.26 15.52
N SER A 68 23.15 -23.86 16.75
CA SER A 68 24.31 -24.34 17.51
C SER A 68 24.15 -25.84 17.74
N SER A 69 24.66 -26.63 16.80
CA SER A 69 24.79 -28.07 16.97
C SER A 69 26.05 -28.34 17.79
N THR A 70 25.88 -28.50 19.11
CA THR A 70 26.89 -29.04 20.02
C THR A 70 27.27 -30.45 19.57
N LEU A 71 28.45 -30.62 18.96
CA LEU A 71 29.03 -31.93 18.71
C LEU A 71 29.63 -32.47 20.02
N MET A 72 28.89 -33.34 20.71
CA MET A 72 29.51 -34.35 21.59
C MET A 72 30.29 -35.32 20.72
N SER A 73 31.60 -35.11 20.58
CA SER A 73 32.51 -36.13 20.08
C SER A 73 33.03 -36.94 21.27
N GLY A 74 32.32 -38.01 21.60
CA GLY A 74 32.88 -39.14 22.35
C GLY A 74 33.47 -40.16 21.37
N SER A 75 34.74 -40.52 21.60
CA SER A 75 35.50 -41.73 21.20
C SER A 75 36.97 -41.31 21.31
N MET A 76 37.86 -41.93 22.10
CA MET A 76 38.07 -43.34 22.43
C MET A 76 38.47 -43.52 23.89
#